data_AF-A0A920MVY0-F1
#
_entry.id   AF-A0A920MVY0-F1
#
_cell.length_a   1.000
_cell.length_b   1.000
_cell.length_c   1.000
_cell.angle_alpha   90.00
_cell.angle_beta   90.00
_cell.angle_gamma   90.00
#
_symmetry.space_group_name_H-M   'P 1'
#
loop_
_entity.id
_entity.type
_entity.pdbx_description
1 polymer ?
#
loop_
_entity_poly.entity_id
_entity_poly.type
_entity_poly.pdbx_seq_one_letter_code
_entity_poly.pdbx_strand_id
1 'polypeptide(L)' 'MFWVSKELNNLTNDVFSDTEPSWSPDGSKIVFASDRGKNVEIKVKHLKEMISHN' A
#
# COMPACT_ATOMS: atom_id res chain seq x y z
N MET A 1 16.36 22.01 16.98
CA MET A 1 15.02 21.56 16.57
C MET A 1 15.14 21.09 15.13
N PHE A 2 14.97 19.80 14.85
CA PHE A 2 15.10 19.25 13.49
C PHE A 2 13.71 18.82 13.02
N TRP A 3 13.27 19.36 11.88
CA TRP A 3 12.04 18.91 11.24
C TRP A 3 12.37 17.65 10.44
N VAL A 4 11.67 16.54 10.71
CA VAL A 4 11.74 15.36 9.86
C VAL A 4 10.74 15.57 8.73
N SER A 5 11.23 15.70 7.50
CA SER A 5 10.40 15.58 6.31
C SER A 5 10.13 14.09 6.05
N LYS A 6 8.86 13.73 5.86
CA LYS A 6 8.48 12.36 5.47
C LYS A 6 8.32 12.31 3.96
N GLU A 7 9.06 11.42 3.30
CA GLU A 7 8.90 11.18 1.86
C GLU A 7 7.65 10.34 1.61
N LEU A 8 6.87 10.73 0.59
CA LEU A 8 5.70 9.97 0.14
C LEU A 8 6.15 8.99 -0.95
N ASN A 9 6.06 7.69 -0.66
CA ASN A 9 6.40 6.63 -1.60
C ASN A 9 5.14 5.89 -2.07
N ASN A 10 4.97 5.74 -3.39
CA ASN A 10 3.88 4.94 -3.95
C ASN A 10 4.25 3.45 -3.93
N LEU A 11 3.67 2.70 -2.98
CA LEU A 11 4.01 1.29 -2.75
C LEU A 11 3.40 0.30 -3.75
N THR A 12 2.35 0.69 -4.48
CA THR A 12 1.69 -0.23 -5.42
C THR A 12 2.22 -0.07 -6.84
N ASN A 13 2.60 1.15 -7.21
CA ASN A 13 3.24 1.51 -8.48
C ASN A 13 2.50 0.95 -9.70
N ASP A 14 1.20 1.24 -9.78
CA ASP A 14 0.35 0.88 -10.89
C ASP A 14 -0.73 1.94 -11.15
N VAL A 15 -1.55 1.68 -12.17
CA VAL A 15 -2.54 2.63 -12.72
C VAL A 15 -3.92 2.54 -12.07
N PHE A 16 -4.10 1.66 -11.09
CA PHE A 16 -5.41 1.31 -10.56
C PHE A 16 -5.74 2.13 -9.31
N SER A 17 -7.02 2.20 -8.98
CA SER A 17 -7.45 2.87 -7.76
C SER A 17 -7.28 1.93 -6.57
N ASP A 18 -6.56 2.38 -5.55
CA ASP A 18 -6.37 1.66 -4.29
C ASP A 18 -6.91 2.52 -3.14
N THR A 19 -7.90 2.00 -2.41
CA THR A 19 -8.63 2.73 -1.37
C THR A 19 -8.80 1.91 -0.09
N GLU A 20 -9.28 2.55 0.98
CA GLU A 20 -9.60 1.92 2.26
C GLU A 20 -8.47 1.07 2.87
N PRO A 21 -7.25 1.62 3.03
CA PRO A 21 -6.13 0.85 3.56
C PRO A 21 -6.33 0.51 5.04
N SER A 22 -5.95 -0.70 5.43
CA SER A 22 -5.82 -1.12 6.83
C SER A 22 -4.52 -1.89 7.04
N TRP A 23 -3.79 -1.54 8.10
CA TRP A 23 -2.50 -2.14 8.44
C TRP A 23 -2.68 -3.24 9.48
N SER A 24 -1.88 -4.30 9.38
CA SER A 24 -1.74 -5.24 10.48
C SER A 24 -1.14 -4.54 11.72
N PRO A 25 -1.47 -4.97 12.95
CA PRO A 25 -0.96 -4.33 14.17
C PRO A 25 0.57 -4.30 14.28
N ASP A 26 1.24 -5.27 13.66
CA ASP A 26 2.70 -5.37 13.60
C ASP A 26 3.33 -4.57 12.43
N GLY A 27 2.51 -3.90 11.61
CA GLY A 27 2.94 -3.12 10.45
C GLY A 27 3.52 -3.94 9.29
N SER A 28 3.46 -5.27 9.34
CA SER A 28 4.09 -6.14 8.34
C SER A 28 3.28 -6.31 7.05
N LYS A 29 1.97 -6.03 7.11
CA LYS A 29 1.01 -6.21 6.03
C LYS A 29 0.07 -5.03 5.91
N ILE A 30 -0.40 -4.80 4.70
CA ILE A 30 -1.48 -3.87 4.39
C ILE A 30 -2.55 -4.59 3.58
N VAL A 31 -3.81 -4.27 3.87
CA VAL A 31 -4.97 -4.63 3.04
C VAL A 31 -5.60 -3.37 2.47
N PHE A 32 -6.10 -3.44 1.25
CA PHE A 32 -6.75 -2.32 0.55
C PHE A 32 -7.76 -2.84 -0.47
N ALA A 33 -8.76 -2.01 -0.78
CA ALA A 33 -9.70 -2.25 -1.88
C ALA A 33 -9.09 -1.75 -3.20
N SER A 34 -9.20 -2.54 -4.27
CA SER A 34 -8.65 -2.20 -5.57
C SER A 34 -9.59 -2.53 -6.73
N ASP A 35 -9.62 -1.69 -7.76
CA ASP A 35 -10.44 -1.89 -8.97
C ASP A 35 -9.75 -2.68 -10.08
N ARG A 36 -8.58 -3.28 -9.79
CA ARG A 36 -7.80 -4.15 -10.68
C ARG A 36 -8.56 -5.37 -11.22
N GLY A 37 -9.63 -5.77 -10.56
CA GLY A 37 -10.44 -6.93 -10.91
C GLY A 37 -11.55 -6.60 -11.90
N LYS A 38 -12.32 -7.62 -12.30
CA LYS A 38 -13.60 -7.40 -13.03
C LYS A 38 -14.65 -6.68 -12.16
N ASN A 39 -14.43 -6.67 -10.85
CA ASN A 39 -15.17 -5.96 -9.80
C ASN A 39 -14.14 -5.43 -8.78
N VAL A 40 -14.56 -4.59 -7.83
CA VAL A 40 -13.72 -4.20 -6.68
C VAL A 40 -13.30 -5.45 -5.89
N GLU A 41 -11.99 -5.63 -5.68
CA GLU A 41 -11.40 -6.75 -4.97
C GLU A 41 -10.59 -6.26 -3.75
N ILE A 42 -10.65 -6.99 -2.64
CA ILE A 42 -9.77 -6.77 -1.48
C ILE A 42 -8.45 -7.49 -1.72
N LYS A 43 -7.32 -6.77 -1.66
CA LYS A 43 -5.97 -7.32 -1.81
C LYS A 43 -5.22 -7.27 -0.48
N VAL A 44 -4.35 -8.27 -0.27
CA VAL A 44 -3.40 -8.33 0.85
C VAL A 44 -1.99 -8.33 0.24
N LYS A 45 -1.12 -7.41 0.66
CA LYS A 45 0.30 -7.39 0.26
C LYS A 45 1.23 -7.29 1.47
N HIS A 46 2.39 -7.91 1.36
CA HIS A 46 3.47 -7.75 2.32
C HIS A 46 4.25 -6.47 2.02
N LEU A 47 4.50 -5.68 3.06
CA LEU A 47 5.20 -4.39 2.90
C LEU A 47 6.59 -4.55 2.29
N LYS A 48 7.33 -5.60 2.67
CA LYS A 48 8.68 -5.87 2.16
C LYS A 48 8.71 -6.08 0.65
N GLU A 49 7.69 -6.74 0.10
CA GLU A 49 7.57 -6.97 -1.34
C GLU A 49 7.25 -5.67 -2.08
N MET A 50 6.44 -4.80 -1.47
CA MET A 50 6.08 -3.51 -2.07
C MET A 50 7.26 -2.54 -2.11
N ILE A 51 8.14 -2.57 -1.09
CA ILE A 51 9.31 -1.70 -1.03
C ILE A 51 10.44 -2.20 -1.95
N SER A 52 10.57 -3.52 -2.16
CA SER A 52 11.65 -4.07 -2.99
C SER A 52 11.46 -3.90 -4.50
N HIS A 53 10.24 -3.54 -4.94
CA HIS A 53 9.91 -3.34 -6.36
C HIS A 53 9.92 -1.87 -6.80
N ASN A 54 10.32 -0.94 -5.92
CA ASN A 54 10.54 0.48 -6.24
C ASN A 54 12.03 0.84 -6.20
#